data_AF-A0A7Y5CW93-F1
#
_entry.id   AF-A0A7Y5CW93-F1
#
_cell.length_a   1.000
_cell.length_b   1.000
_cell.length_c   1.000
_cell.angle_alpha   90.00
_cell.angle_beta   90.00
_cell.angle_gamma   90.00
#
_symmetry.space_group_name_H-M   'P 1'
#
loop_
_entity.id
_entity.type
_entity.pdbx_description
1 polymer ?
#
loop_
_entity_poly.entity_id
_entity_poly.type
_entity_poly.pdbx_seq_one_letter_code
_entity_poly.pdbx_strand_id
1 'polypeptide(L)'
;MGLLLTHEAANARWRASSMNSLLLAASVAAAVLGIAHSIIGDLLIFKPLRQKQAENDDALRILSRRRWAAIWSTWHLLTIFGFGIAGVLFVLALNPAATYPDLKLPLVAAFAIGGVFWVYGTAGKHPAWIILLGIAALLWQA
;
A
#
# COMPACT_ATOMS: atom_id res chain seq x y z
N MET A 1 -31.70 -35.59 -16.41
CA MET A 1 -30.63 -35.45 -15.39
C MET A 1 -29.37 -34.75 -15.92
N GLY A 2 -28.92 -34.99 -17.16
CA GLY A 2 -27.71 -34.33 -17.71
C GLY A 2 -27.81 -32.83 -18.04
N LEU A 3 -29.01 -32.30 -18.31
CA LEU A 3 -29.21 -30.88 -18.65
C LEU A 3 -29.15 -29.94 -17.42
N LEU A 4 -29.42 -30.45 -16.23
CA LEU A 4 -29.30 -29.68 -14.98
C LEU A 4 -27.83 -29.51 -14.55
N LEU A 5 -27.00 -30.52 -14.81
CA LEU A 5 -25.57 -30.51 -14.49
C LEU A 5 -24.78 -29.48 -15.33
N THR A 6 -25.18 -29.25 -16.59
CA THR A 6 -24.50 -28.27 -17.45
C THR A 6 -24.85 -26.82 -17.11
N HIS A 7 -26.09 -26.56 -16.69
CA HIS A 7 -26.50 -25.23 -16.22
C HIS A 7 -25.87 -24.87 -14.88
N GLU A 8 -25.74 -25.81 -13.94
CA GLU A 8 -25.01 -25.57 -12.68
C GLU A 8 -23.51 -25.34 -12.90
N ALA A 9 -22.87 -26.12 -13.78
CA ALA A 9 -21.46 -25.94 -14.12
C ALA A 9 -21.20 -24.61 -14.86
N ALA A 10 -22.09 -24.20 -15.76
CA ALA A 10 -22.00 -22.90 -16.43
C ALA A 10 -22.21 -21.74 -15.45
N ASN A 11 -23.21 -21.84 -14.56
CA ASN A 11 -23.46 -20.83 -13.53
C ASN A 11 -22.32 -20.73 -12.50
N ALA A 12 -21.68 -21.85 -12.15
CA ALA A 12 -20.48 -21.87 -11.32
C ALA A 12 -19.30 -21.17 -11.99
N ARG A 13 -19.13 -21.34 -13.31
CA ARG A 13 -18.08 -20.69 -14.10
C ARG A 13 -18.24 -19.17 -14.19
N TRP A 14 -19.47 -18.65 -14.29
CA TRP A 14 -19.73 -17.19 -14.29
C TRP A 14 -19.68 -16.57 -12.88
N ARG A 15 -20.02 -17.32 -11.82
CA ARG A 15 -19.79 -16.90 -10.43
C ARG A 15 -18.31 -16.89 -10.06
N ALA A 16 -17.51 -17.76 -10.67
CA ALA A 16 -16.06 -17.79 -10.51
C ALA A 16 -15.33 -16.61 -11.19
N SER A 17 -15.99 -15.84 -12.07
CA SER A 17 -15.34 -14.82 -12.91
C SER A 17 -15.44 -13.38 -12.41
N SER A 18 -16.14 -13.11 -11.30
CA SER A 18 -16.24 -11.75 -10.76
C SER A 18 -15.09 -11.46 -9.80
N MET A 19 -14.07 -10.71 -10.26
CA MET A 19 -12.98 -10.22 -9.41
C MET A 19 -13.52 -9.55 -8.15
N ASN A 20 -12.84 -9.72 -7.00
CA ASN A 20 -13.22 -9.02 -5.79
C ASN A 20 -12.85 -7.53 -5.94
N SER A 21 -13.86 -6.70 -6.20
CA SER A 21 -13.70 -5.27 -6.50
C SER A 21 -13.14 -4.48 -5.31
N LEU A 22 -13.43 -4.91 -4.06
CA LEU A 22 -12.91 -4.27 -2.86
C LEU A 22 -11.41 -4.55 -2.69
N LEU A 23 -10.96 -5.79 -2.90
CA LEU A 23 -9.54 -6.15 -2.91
C LEU A 23 -8.79 -5.46 -4.05
N LEU A 24 -9.41 -5.36 -5.23
CA LEU A 24 -8.83 -4.63 -6.36
C LEU A 24 -8.67 -3.14 -6.03
N ALA A 25 -9.68 -2.51 -5.45
CA ALA A 25 -9.61 -1.10 -5.03
C ALA A 25 -8.52 -0.90 -3.97
N ALA A 26 -8.42 -1.81 -2.98
CA ALA A 26 -7.37 -1.78 -1.96
C ALA A 26 -5.97 -1.94 -2.57
N SER A 27 -5.81 -2.85 -3.54
CA SER A 27 -4.57 -3.04 -4.30
C SER A 27 -4.15 -1.77 -5.05
N VAL A 28 -5.08 -1.15 -5.79
CA VAL A 28 -4.81 0.08 -6.56
C VAL A 28 -4.45 1.22 -5.61
N ALA A 29 -5.20 1.39 -4.52
CA ALA A 29 -4.92 2.42 -3.52
C ALA A 29 -3.54 2.22 -2.87
N ALA A 30 -3.15 0.99 -2.53
CA ALA A 30 -1.83 0.68 -2.00
C ALA A 30 -0.70 0.98 -3.00
N ALA A 31 -0.90 0.65 -4.29
CA ALA A 31 0.06 0.97 -5.34
C ALA A 31 0.23 2.48 -5.54
N VAL A 32 -0.88 3.23 -5.61
CA VAL A 32 -0.87 4.70 -5.72
C VAL A 32 -0.19 5.32 -4.51
N LEU A 33 -0.45 4.83 -3.30
CA LEU A 33 0.21 5.29 -2.08
C LEU A 33 1.72 5.08 -2.16
N GLY A 34 2.18 3.92 -2.64
CA GLY A 34 3.60 3.63 -2.86
C GLY A 34 4.25 4.60 -3.86
N ILE A 35 3.60 4.86 -5.00
CA ILE A 35 4.05 5.83 -6.00
C ILE A 35 4.18 7.22 -5.38
N ALA A 36 3.12 7.67 -4.69
CA ALA A 36 3.09 8.96 -4.03
C ALA A 36 4.19 9.08 -2.97
N HIS A 37 4.38 8.06 -2.14
CA HIS A 37 5.44 8.03 -1.12
C HIS A 37 6.81 8.22 -1.77
N SER A 38 7.15 7.43 -2.79
CA SER A 38 8.45 7.50 -3.47
C SER A 38 8.71 8.84 -4.16
N ILE A 39 7.75 9.32 -4.98
CA ILE A 39 7.92 10.54 -5.80
C ILE A 39 7.87 11.80 -4.93
N ILE A 40 6.84 11.93 -4.09
CA ILE A 40 6.64 13.16 -3.30
C ILE A 40 7.77 13.31 -2.27
N GLY A 41 8.20 12.22 -1.64
CA GLY A 41 9.31 12.25 -0.70
C GLY A 41 10.62 12.69 -1.34
N ASP A 42 10.96 12.15 -2.52
CA ASP A 42 12.19 12.55 -3.19
C ASP A 42 12.15 14.02 -3.63
N LEU A 43 11.01 14.48 -4.16
CA LEU A 43 10.85 15.87 -4.60
C LEU A 43 10.81 16.89 -3.46
N LEU A 44 10.12 16.60 -2.36
CA LEU A 44 9.89 17.56 -1.27
C LEU A 44 10.95 17.51 -0.18
N ILE A 45 11.55 16.33 0.06
CA ILE A 45 12.48 16.13 1.18
C ILE A 45 13.90 15.96 0.66
N PHE A 46 14.15 14.90 -0.12
CA PHE A 46 15.52 14.50 -0.40
C PHE A 46 16.23 15.37 -1.43
N LYS A 47 15.54 15.80 -2.50
CA LYS A 47 16.11 16.68 -3.52
C LYS A 47 16.49 18.05 -2.96
N PRO A 48 15.64 18.79 -2.22
CA PRO A 48 16.02 20.07 -1.64
C PRO A 48 17.15 19.94 -0.61
N LEU A 49 17.14 18.87 0.21
CA LEU A 49 18.20 18.64 1.20
C LEU A 49 19.56 18.37 0.54
N ARG A 50 19.57 17.60 -0.55
CA ARG A 50 20.79 17.29 -1.32
C ARG A 50 21.37 18.54 -1.99
N GLN A 51 20.52 19.41 -2.53
CA GLN A 51 20.92 20.69 -3.10
C GLN A 51 21.55 21.59 -2.04
N LYS A 52 20.87 21.76 -0.89
CA LYS A 52 21.41 22.57 0.21
C LYS A 52 22.71 22.00 0.80
N GLN A 53 22.86 20.67 0.88
CA GLN A 53 24.11 20.02 1.33
C GLN A 53 25.28 20.31 0.38
N ALA A 54 25.03 20.37 -0.93
CA ALA A 54 26.06 20.71 -1.90
C ALA A 54 26.48 22.19 -1.83
N GLU A 55 25.57 23.08 -1.39
CA GLU A 55 25.80 24.52 -1.31
C GLU A 55 26.43 24.98 0.02
N ASN A 56 26.19 24.28 1.14
CA ASN A 56 26.68 24.64 2.48
C ASN A 56 27.19 23.40 3.24
N ASP A 57 28.47 23.08 3.05
CA ASP A 57 29.12 21.88 3.61
C ASP A 57 29.11 21.86 5.17
N ASP A 58 29.16 23.04 5.81
CA ASP A 58 29.21 23.14 7.27
C ASP A 58 27.81 23.15 7.94
N ALA A 59 26.78 23.72 7.31
CA ALA A 59 25.47 23.93 7.95
C ALA A 59 24.58 22.66 7.98
N LEU A 60 24.83 21.68 7.09
CA LEU A 60 24.07 20.42 7.00
C LEU A 60 24.86 19.19 7.43
N ARG A 61 26.01 19.38 8.12
CA ARG A 61 26.85 18.32 8.70
C ARG A 61 26.21 17.54 9.85
N ILE A 62 24.91 17.73 10.11
CA ILE A 62 24.13 17.03 11.14
C ILE A 62 24.01 15.53 10.82
N LEU A 63 24.00 15.15 9.53
CA LEU A 63 23.91 13.76 9.10
C LEU A 63 25.05 13.40 8.14
N SER A 64 25.84 12.38 8.50
CA SER A 64 26.84 11.82 7.58
C SER A 64 26.18 11.26 6.32
N ARG A 65 26.92 11.27 5.20
CA ARG A 65 26.45 10.73 3.91
C ARG A 65 25.87 9.31 4.02
N ARG A 66 26.44 8.47 4.88
CA ARG A 66 25.96 7.11 5.15
C ARG A 66 24.60 7.09 5.84
N ARG A 67 24.39 7.92 6.88
CA ARG A 67 23.10 8.01 7.57
C ARG A 67 22.03 8.58 6.63
N TRP A 68 22.41 9.55 5.80
CA TRP A 68 21.51 10.12 4.80
C TRP A 68 21.07 9.06 3.78
N ALA A 69 22.02 8.29 3.25
CA ALA A 69 21.73 7.20 2.32
C ALA A 69 20.83 6.14 2.98
N ALA A 70 21.03 5.84 4.27
CA ALA A 70 20.15 4.92 4.98
C ALA A 70 18.70 5.43 5.05
N ILE A 71 18.48 6.71 5.38
CA ILE A 71 17.12 7.31 5.45
C ILE A 71 16.48 7.35 4.05
N TRP A 72 17.24 7.71 3.02
CA TRP A 72 16.77 7.70 1.64
C TRP A 72 16.41 6.28 1.18
N SER A 73 17.25 5.30 1.49
CA SER A 73 17.00 3.90 1.13
C SER A 73 15.79 3.32 1.87
N THR A 74 15.60 3.62 3.16
CA THR A 74 14.42 3.12 3.90
C THR A 74 13.12 3.71 3.38
N TRP A 75 13.14 4.94 2.89
CA TRP A 75 12.01 5.59 2.23
C TRP A 75 11.56 4.82 0.97
N HIS A 76 12.50 4.47 0.09
CA HIS A 76 12.17 3.68 -1.11
C HIS A 76 11.90 2.20 -0.80
N LEU A 77 12.56 1.63 0.23
CA LEU A 77 12.32 0.26 0.65
C LEU A 77 10.87 0.05 1.09
N LEU A 78 10.29 1.01 1.82
CA LEU A 78 8.88 0.97 2.19
C LEU A 78 7.95 0.97 0.97
N THR A 79 8.32 1.70 -0.08
CA THR A 79 7.58 1.67 -1.37
C THR A 79 7.63 0.29 -2.00
N ILE A 80 8.79 -0.36 -2.02
CA ILE A 80 8.96 -1.71 -2.57
C ILE A 80 8.08 -2.71 -1.81
N PHE A 81 8.09 -2.67 -0.47
CA PHE A 81 7.19 -3.50 0.32
C PHE A 81 5.71 -3.16 0.09
N GLY A 82 5.37 -1.87 -0.07
CA GLY A 82 4.01 -1.44 -0.43
C GLY A 82 3.53 -2.01 -1.76
N PHE A 83 4.38 -2.03 -2.78
CA PHE A 83 4.07 -2.70 -4.06
C PHE A 83 3.96 -4.22 -3.91
N GLY A 84 4.78 -4.84 -3.07
CA GLY A 84 4.66 -6.25 -2.73
C GLY A 84 3.28 -6.57 -2.14
N ILE A 85 2.82 -5.78 -1.17
CA ILE A 85 1.49 -5.91 -0.57
C ILE A 85 0.39 -5.65 -1.61
N ALA A 86 0.52 -4.63 -2.45
CA ALA A 86 -0.42 -4.38 -3.54
C ALA A 86 -0.52 -5.58 -4.50
N GLY A 87 0.62 -6.19 -4.87
CA GLY A 87 0.67 -7.40 -5.68
C GLY A 87 -0.04 -8.58 -5.03
N VAL A 88 0.15 -8.79 -3.72
CA VAL A 88 -0.62 -9.78 -2.95
C VAL A 88 -2.12 -9.49 -3.07
N LEU A 89 -2.57 -8.27 -2.75
CA LEU A 89 -3.98 -7.90 -2.83
C LEU A 89 -4.57 -8.08 -4.24
N PHE A 90 -3.81 -7.77 -5.28
CA PHE A 90 -4.21 -7.99 -6.67
C PHE A 90 -4.43 -9.48 -6.98
N VAL A 91 -3.51 -10.34 -6.55
CA VAL A 91 -3.65 -11.80 -6.73
C VAL A 91 -4.88 -12.31 -5.97
N LEU A 92 -5.13 -11.84 -4.74
CA LEU A 92 -6.33 -12.22 -4.01
C LEU A 92 -7.60 -11.73 -4.72
N ALA A 93 -7.57 -10.52 -5.32
CA ALA A 93 -8.69 -9.97 -6.07
C ALA A 93 -9.07 -10.81 -7.30
N LEU A 94 -8.09 -11.46 -7.93
CA LEU A 94 -8.30 -12.36 -9.07
C LEU A 94 -8.88 -13.73 -8.67
N ASN A 95 -8.87 -14.07 -7.38
CA ASN A 95 -9.30 -15.37 -6.86
C ASN A 95 -10.46 -15.23 -5.87
N PRO A 96 -11.65 -14.77 -6.30
CA PRO A 96 -12.77 -14.43 -5.42
C PRO A 96 -13.34 -15.61 -4.61
N ALA A 97 -13.13 -16.85 -5.08
CA ALA A 97 -13.56 -18.06 -4.39
C ALA A 97 -12.58 -18.51 -3.28
N ALA A 98 -11.36 -17.99 -3.28
CA ALA A 98 -10.34 -18.34 -2.31
C ALA A 98 -10.53 -17.49 -1.04
N THR A 99 -10.69 -18.14 0.10
CA THR A 99 -10.80 -17.47 1.40
C THR A 99 -9.42 -17.44 2.05
N TYR A 100 -9.04 -16.28 2.59
CA TYR A 100 -7.73 -16.06 3.22
C TYR A 100 -7.91 -15.52 4.64
N PRO A 101 -8.54 -16.28 5.55
CA PRO A 101 -8.90 -15.77 6.87
C PRO A 101 -7.67 -15.35 7.68
N ASP A 102 -6.56 -16.07 7.50
CA ASP A 102 -5.30 -15.84 8.22
C ASP A 102 -4.55 -14.58 7.74
N LEU A 103 -4.86 -14.06 6.54
CA LEU A 103 -4.23 -12.86 5.99
C LEU A 103 -5.05 -11.59 6.21
N LYS A 104 -6.38 -11.71 6.35
CA LYS A 104 -7.28 -10.55 6.46
C LYS A 104 -6.91 -9.66 7.65
N LEU A 105 -6.84 -10.24 8.86
CA LEU A 105 -6.60 -9.45 10.07
C LEU A 105 -5.21 -8.80 10.09
N PRO A 106 -4.10 -9.48 9.76
CA PRO A 106 -2.79 -8.83 9.66
C PRO A 106 -2.74 -7.68 8.66
N LEU A 107 -3.37 -7.83 7.48
CA LEU A 107 -3.41 -6.77 6.48
C LEU A 107 -4.21 -5.56 6.96
N VAL A 108 -5.43 -5.79 7.50
CA VAL A 108 -6.24 -4.71 8.09
C VAL A 108 -5.48 -4.01 9.21
N ALA A 109 -4.87 -4.76 10.13
CA ALA A 109 -4.14 -4.21 11.25
C ALA A 109 -2.93 -3.38 10.79
N ALA A 110 -2.15 -3.85 9.82
CA ALA A 110 -1.00 -3.12 9.30
C ALA A 110 -1.39 -1.74 8.73
N PHE A 111 -2.44 -1.68 7.91
CA PHE A 111 -2.93 -0.42 7.34
C PHE A 111 -3.61 0.46 8.39
N ALA A 112 -4.39 -0.10 9.31
CA ALA A 112 -5.06 0.64 10.37
C ALA A 112 -4.07 1.27 11.36
N ILE A 113 -3.13 0.47 11.88
CA ILE A 113 -2.07 0.94 12.78
C ILE A 113 -1.21 2.00 12.08
N GLY A 114 -0.85 1.78 10.81
CA GLY A 114 -0.12 2.76 10.01
C GLY A 114 -0.88 4.08 9.85
N GLY A 115 -2.20 4.02 9.59
CA GLY A 115 -3.06 5.19 9.50
C GLY A 115 -3.14 5.96 10.81
N VAL A 116 -3.38 5.26 11.92
CA VAL A 116 -3.40 5.86 13.28
C VAL A 116 -2.05 6.48 13.63
N PHE A 117 -0.94 5.81 13.30
CA PHE A 117 0.40 6.34 13.51
C PHE A 117 0.61 7.65 12.76
N TRP A 118 0.12 7.77 11.52
CA TRP A 118 0.17 9.02 10.76
C TRP A 118 -0.68 10.13 11.38
N VAL A 119 -1.88 9.81 11.89
CA VAL A 119 -2.70 10.81 12.62
C VAL A 119 -1.93 11.32 13.83
N TYR A 120 -1.37 10.43 14.64
CA TYR A 120 -0.61 10.79 15.84
C TYR A 120 0.66 11.59 15.49
N GLY A 121 1.48 11.09 14.57
CA GLY A 121 2.76 11.68 14.21
C GLY A 121 2.66 13.02 13.47
N THR A 122 1.49 13.34 12.89
CA THR A 122 1.30 14.59 12.13
C THR A 122 0.16 15.47 12.64
N ALA A 123 -0.42 15.13 13.80
CA ALA A 123 -1.63 15.77 14.33
C ALA A 123 -2.76 15.84 13.27
N GLY A 124 -2.92 14.77 12.47
CA GLY A 124 -3.92 14.66 11.41
C GLY A 124 -3.69 15.52 10.16
N LYS A 125 -2.59 16.28 10.07
CA LYS A 125 -2.35 17.23 8.98
C LYS A 125 -1.87 16.59 7.68
N HIS A 126 -1.36 15.36 7.74
CA HIS A 126 -0.83 14.68 6.56
C HIS A 126 -1.86 13.73 5.93
N PRO A 127 -2.16 13.84 4.63
CA PRO A 127 -3.27 13.10 4.01
C PRO A 127 -3.09 11.57 3.96
N ALA A 128 -1.88 11.05 4.23
CA ALA A 128 -1.60 9.61 4.22
C ALA A 128 -2.53 8.79 5.15
N TRP A 129 -2.97 9.36 6.29
CA TRP A 129 -3.86 8.63 7.18
C TRP A 129 -5.20 8.28 6.51
N ILE A 130 -5.72 9.15 5.64
CA ILE A 130 -6.98 8.94 4.93
C ILE A 130 -6.86 7.72 4.02
N ILE A 131 -5.78 7.64 3.25
CA ILE A 131 -5.55 6.54 2.30
C ILE A 131 -5.32 5.23 3.06
N LEU A 132 -4.49 5.24 4.11
CA LEU A 132 -4.19 4.05 4.91
C LEU A 132 -5.43 3.50 5.61
N LEU A 133 -6.23 4.34 6.26
CA LEU A 133 -7.49 3.92 6.89
C LEU A 133 -8.54 3.51 5.85
N GLY A 134 -8.56 4.17 4.68
CA GLY A 134 -9.41 3.77 3.56
C GLY A 134 -9.09 2.37 3.05
N ILE A 135 -7.81 2.04 2.88
CA ILE A 135 -7.38 0.68 2.53
C ILE A 135 -7.79 -0.32 3.63
N ALA A 136 -7.58 0.00 4.90
CA ALA A 136 -7.99 -0.87 6.01
C ALA A 136 -9.51 -1.13 6.01
N ALA A 137 -10.33 -0.09 5.73
CA ALA A 137 -11.78 -0.22 5.62
C ALA A 137 -12.19 -1.09 4.42
N LEU A 138 -11.56 -0.92 3.26
CA LEU A 138 -11.80 -1.77 2.08
C LEU A 138 -11.50 -3.24 2.39
N LEU A 139 -10.38 -3.51 3.05
CA LEU A 139 -9.97 -4.86 3.45
C LEU A 139 -10.88 -5.46 4.52
N TRP A 140 -11.43 -4.65 5.42
CA TRP A 140 -12.39 -5.12 6.42
C TRP A 140 -13.70 -5.60 5.79
N GLN A 141 -14.15 -4.92 4.73
CA GLN A 141 -15.40 -5.23 4.03
C GLN A 141 -15.26 -6.30 2.94
N ALA A 142 -14.05 -6.52 2.44
CA ALA A 142 -13.72 -7.55 1.45
C ALA A 142 -13.83 -8.97 1.99
#